data_AF-M5G412-F1
#
_entry.id   AF-M5G412-F1
#
_cell.length_a   1.000
_cell.length_b   1.000
_cell.length_c   1.000
_cell.angle_alpha   90.00
_cell.angle_beta   90.00
_cell.angle_gamma   90.00
#
_symmetry.space_group_name_H-M   'P 1'
#
loop_
_entity.id
_entity.type
_entity.pdbx_description
1 polymer ?
#
loop_
_entity_poly.entity_id
_entity_poly.type
_entity_poly.pdbx_seq_one_letter_code
_entity_poly.pdbx_strand_id
1 'polypeptide(L)'
;MAETSAPTPPPTDPTLLHRYHHFSPATDPLLASLSPNSTTESEDPITGETVLQLNPNVHLVRHPIISAKLTALRSTAASPKTFREGVRDISLFLAFEASSDLPTFQIPIQTPITQTTGALLASRIGVVPILRAGMGMTEGLLQLFQDANVFHIGLFRERETLQPVEYYSKLPENVEVDLVYIVDPLIATGGTACAAITMIAEWGVLIENIRYLAVLASAPGLERIHSEFPDLHIWVAAVDPGLTEEGLITPGLGDTGDRMFNTMRP
;
A
#
# COMPACT_ATOMS: atom_id res chain seq x y z
N MET A 1 -34.01 -13.54 -43.68
CA MET A 1 -34.17 -12.19 -43.10
C MET A 1 -35.20 -12.29 -42.00
N ALA A 2 -34.74 -12.34 -40.75
CA ALA A 2 -35.57 -12.28 -39.55
C ALA A 2 -34.75 -11.48 -38.53
N GLU A 3 -35.16 -10.24 -38.28
CA GLU A 3 -34.53 -9.33 -37.33
C GLU A 3 -34.96 -9.74 -35.91
N THR A 4 -34.00 -10.07 -35.06
CA THR A 4 -34.19 -10.28 -33.62
C THR A 4 -33.96 -8.96 -32.90
N SER A 5 -35.02 -8.34 -32.38
CA SER A 5 -34.97 -7.14 -31.55
C SER A 5 -34.41 -7.44 -30.15
N ALA A 6 -33.41 -6.68 -29.71
CA ALA A 6 -32.88 -6.74 -28.35
C ALA A 6 -33.88 -6.16 -27.31
N PRO A 7 -33.86 -6.63 -26.05
CA PRO A 7 -34.78 -6.16 -25.02
C PRO A 7 -34.39 -4.76 -24.50
N THR A 8 -35.41 -3.96 -24.21
CA THR A 8 -35.33 -2.59 -23.67
C THR A 8 -34.91 -2.62 -22.18
N PRO A 9 -34.06 -1.70 -21.70
CA PRO A 9 -33.72 -1.62 -20.27
C PRO A 9 -34.91 -1.10 -19.45
N PRO A 10 -34.98 -1.45 -18.15
CA PRO A 10 -36.05 -0.97 -17.27
C PRO A 10 -35.90 0.54 -16.97
N PRO A 11 -37.00 1.24 -16.66
CA PRO A 11 -36.95 2.68 -16.38
C PRO A 11 -36.20 2.95 -15.06
N THR A 12 -35.31 3.95 -15.09
CA THR A 12 -34.66 4.50 -13.90
C THR A 12 -35.65 5.39 -13.15
N ASP A 13 -35.99 5.02 -11.92
CA ASP A 13 -36.78 5.85 -11.01
C ASP A 13 -35.91 7.00 -10.47
N PRO A 14 -36.23 8.28 -10.74
CA PRO A 14 -35.42 9.42 -10.30
C PRO A 14 -35.66 9.82 -8.84
N THR A 15 -36.37 9.02 -8.03
CA THR A 15 -36.71 9.38 -6.63
C THR A 15 -35.82 8.76 -5.54
N LEU A 16 -34.75 8.02 -5.90
CA LEU A 16 -33.84 7.38 -4.93
C LEU A 16 -32.62 8.23 -4.50
N LEU A 17 -32.68 9.56 -4.63
CA LEU A 17 -31.56 10.47 -4.27
C LEU A 17 -31.78 11.34 -3.02
N HIS A 18 -32.83 11.10 -2.23
CA HIS A 18 -33.05 11.86 -1.00
C HIS A 18 -33.51 10.98 0.17
N ARG A 19 -32.54 10.37 0.87
CA ARG A 19 -32.73 9.91 2.27
C ARG A 19 -31.42 9.59 2.99
N TYR A 20 -30.54 10.59 3.15
CA TYR A 20 -29.51 10.57 4.20
C TYR A 20 -29.29 11.97 4.77
N HIS A 21 -30.33 12.52 5.42
CA HIS A 21 -30.16 13.59 6.39
C HIS A 21 -31.17 13.37 7.51
N HIS A 22 -30.68 12.91 8.66
CA HIS A 22 -31.14 13.20 10.02
C HIS A 22 -30.66 12.08 10.95
N PHE A 23 -29.44 12.22 11.47
CA PHE A 23 -29.10 11.65 12.76
C PHE A 23 -28.52 12.77 13.61
N SER A 24 -29.25 13.12 14.68
CA SER A 24 -28.85 14.08 15.70
C SER A 24 -28.52 13.29 16.97
N PRO A 25 -27.43 13.58 17.69
CA PRO A 25 -26.95 12.76 18.79
C PRO A 25 -27.60 13.18 20.11
N ALA A 26 -28.18 12.24 20.85
CA ALA A 26 -28.58 12.44 22.23
C ALA A 26 -28.21 11.22 23.10
N THR A 27 -27.13 11.43 23.87
CA THR A 27 -26.94 11.03 25.27
C THR A 27 -27.27 9.60 25.69
N ASP A 28 -26.25 8.74 25.72
CA ASP A 28 -26.16 7.61 26.63
C ASP A 28 -25.02 7.88 27.66
N PRO A 29 -25.30 8.01 28.98
CA PRO A 29 -24.31 8.37 29.99
C PRO A 29 -23.33 7.27 30.41
N LEU A 30 -23.31 6.09 29.76
CA LEU A 30 -22.45 4.96 30.14
C LEU A 30 -21.38 4.58 29.09
N LEU A 31 -21.17 5.42 28.06
CA LEU A 31 -20.14 5.25 27.01
C LEU A 31 -19.03 6.32 27.08
N ALA A 32 -18.75 6.85 28.27
CA ALA A 32 -17.75 7.91 28.47
C ALA A 32 -16.56 7.44 29.31
N SER A 33 -15.76 6.48 28.81
CA SER A 33 -14.39 6.27 29.33
C SER A 33 -13.49 5.38 28.45
N LEU A 34 -13.62 5.42 27.12
CA LEU A 34 -12.64 4.79 26.23
C LEU A 34 -12.17 5.82 25.21
N SER A 35 -11.07 6.48 25.53
CA SER A 35 -10.30 7.30 24.59
C SER A 35 -9.70 6.38 23.51
N PRO A 36 -10.00 6.56 22.21
CA PRO A 36 -9.29 5.83 21.17
C PRO A 36 -8.09 6.67 20.74
N ASN A 37 -7.00 6.61 21.53
CA ASN A 37 -5.64 6.89 21.08
C ASN A 37 -4.68 6.84 22.28
N SER A 38 -3.83 5.83 22.29
CA SER A 38 -2.45 5.96 22.74
C SER A 38 -1.70 4.74 22.27
N THR A 39 -0.64 4.93 21.48
CA THR A 39 0.44 3.98 21.34
C THR A 39 0.91 3.63 22.75
N THR A 40 0.56 2.43 23.24
CA THR A 40 1.00 1.98 24.56
C THR A 40 2.31 1.24 24.38
N GLU A 41 3.37 1.85 24.89
CA GLU A 41 4.64 1.16 25.09
C GLU A 41 4.38 0.01 26.09
N SER A 42 4.67 -1.21 25.68
CA SER A 42 4.74 -2.36 26.58
C SER A 42 6.15 -2.93 26.51
N GLU A 43 6.75 -3.15 27.67
CA GLU A 43 8.07 -3.77 27.78
C GLU A 43 7.93 -5.28 27.57
N ASP A 44 8.75 -5.86 26.70
CA ASP A 44 8.91 -7.31 26.66
C ASP A 44 9.46 -7.78 28.02
N PRO A 45 8.72 -8.61 28.78
CA PRO A 45 9.09 -9.02 30.13
C PRO A 45 10.39 -9.85 30.20
N ILE A 46 10.96 -10.26 29.05
CA ILE A 46 12.18 -11.06 28.97
C ILE A 46 13.39 -10.22 28.50
N THR A 47 13.19 -9.27 27.58
CA THR A 47 14.29 -8.53 26.94
C THR A 47 14.38 -7.06 27.36
N GLY A 48 13.31 -6.50 27.93
CA GLY A 48 13.22 -5.07 28.25
C GLY A 48 13.17 -4.16 27.02
N GLU A 49 12.99 -4.72 25.81
CA GLU A 49 12.80 -3.94 24.60
C GLU A 49 11.36 -3.40 24.52
N THR A 50 11.22 -2.13 24.13
CA THR A 50 9.94 -1.51 23.84
C THR A 50 9.30 -2.23 22.64
N VAL A 51 8.20 -2.94 22.88
CA VAL A 51 7.43 -3.56 21.80
C VAL A 51 6.55 -2.49 21.18
N LEU A 52 6.90 -2.04 19.98
CA LEU A 52 6.07 -1.13 19.20
C LEU A 52 4.75 -1.84 18.85
N GLN A 53 3.65 -1.45 19.48
CA GLN A 53 2.35 -2.04 19.23
C GLN A 53 1.76 -1.45 17.96
N LEU A 54 1.87 -2.19 16.86
CA LEU A 54 1.36 -1.81 15.55
C LEU A 54 -0.14 -2.09 15.43
N ASN A 55 -0.82 -1.34 14.55
CA ASN A 55 -2.18 -1.68 14.12
C ASN A 55 -2.20 -3.12 13.54
N PRO A 56 -3.24 -3.94 13.81
CA PRO A 56 -3.33 -5.32 13.31
C PRO A 56 -3.27 -5.46 11.79
N ASN A 57 -3.58 -4.40 11.04
CA ASN A 57 -3.50 -4.37 9.57
C ASN A 57 -2.11 -3.94 9.05
N VAL A 58 -1.14 -3.72 9.94
CA VAL A 58 0.28 -3.59 9.59
C VAL A 58 0.96 -4.95 9.65
N HIS A 59 1.35 -5.45 8.49
CA HIS A 59 2.03 -6.72 8.30
C HIS A 59 3.55 -6.48 8.21
N LEU A 60 4.24 -6.61 9.35
CA LEU A 60 5.69 -6.53 9.40
C LEU A 60 6.31 -7.85 8.92
N VAL A 61 6.89 -7.85 7.73
CA VAL A 61 7.47 -9.05 7.11
C VAL A 61 8.87 -9.32 7.66
N ARG A 62 8.93 -10.20 8.68
CA ARG A 62 10.18 -10.59 9.36
C ARG A 62 10.84 -11.77 8.67
N HIS A 63 11.96 -11.51 7.97
CA HIS A 63 12.79 -12.57 7.39
C HIS A 63 14.28 -12.22 7.44
N PRO A 64 15.20 -13.17 7.73
CA PRO A 64 16.64 -12.90 7.81
C PRO A 64 17.22 -12.34 6.50
N ILE A 65 16.75 -12.80 5.34
CA ILE A 65 17.21 -12.29 4.03
C ILE A 65 16.77 -10.83 3.84
N ILE A 66 15.54 -10.49 4.23
CA ILE A 66 15.05 -9.10 4.17
C ILE A 66 15.89 -8.23 5.10
N SER A 67 16.18 -8.71 6.30
CA SER A 67 17.01 -7.99 7.29
C SER A 67 18.42 -7.71 6.74
N ALA A 68 19.09 -8.70 6.17
CA ALA A 68 20.42 -8.53 5.57
C ALA A 68 20.41 -7.55 4.38
N LYS A 69 19.38 -7.63 3.52
CA LYS A 69 19.21 -6.67 2.42
C LYS A 69 18.95 -5.26 2.94
N LEU A 70 18.11 -5.11 3.97
CA LEU A 70 17.84 -3.82 4.58
C LEU A 70 19.10 -3.22 5.22
N THR A 71 19.95 -4.02 5.88
CA THR A 71 21.26 -3.56 6.36
C THR A 71 22.12 -3.01 5.23
N ALA A 72 22.17 -3.71 4.09
CA ALA A 72 22.89 -3.22 2.91
C ALA A 72 22.29 -1.90 2.39
N LEU A 73 20.96 -1.77 2.37
CA LEU A 73 20.28 -0.53 1.99
C LEU A 73 20.59 0.61 2.98
N ARG A 74 20.66 0.37 4.29
CA ARG A 74 20.98 1.40 5.29
C ARG A 74 22.41 1.94 5.16
N SER A 75 23.35 1.12 4.69
CA SER A 75 24.74 1.53 4.54
C SER A 75 24.90 2.65 3.52
N THR A 76 25.63 3.71 3.90
CA THR A 76 26.02 4.81 2.99
C THR A 76 26.97 4.34 1.89
N ALA A 77 27.62 3.18 2.06
CA ALA A 77 28.51 2.60 1.06
C ALA A 77 27.77 1.89 -0.10
N ALA A 78 26.44 1.70 0.01
CA ALA A 78 25.69 1.04 -1.05
C ALA A 78 25.62 1.91 -2.31
N SER A 79 26.12 1.36 -3.42
CA SER A 79 26.02 2.02 -4.73
C SER A 79 24.56 2.15 -5.19
N PRO A 80 24.24 3.09 -6.09
CA PRO A 80 22.89 3.20 -6.65
C PRO A 80 22.37 1.90 -7.27
N LYS A 81 23.24 1.12 -7.91
CA LYS A 81 22.89 -0.20 -8.46
C LYS A 81 22.45 -1.15 -7.35
N THR A 82 23.30 -1.32 -6.34
CA THR A 82 23.03 -2.19 -5.18
C THR A 82 21.76 -1.77 -4.45
N PHE A 83 21.53 -0.46 -4.32
CA PHE A 83 20.34 0.07 -3.68
C PHE A 83 19.06 -0.25 -4.48
N ARG A 84 19.07 -0.04 -5.81
CA ARG A 84 17.95 -0.44 -6.69
C ARG A 84 17.67 -1.94 -6.63
N GLU A 85 18.71 -2.76 -6.69
CA GLU A 85 18.57 -4.23 -6.61
C GLU A 85 17.99 -4.67 -5.26
N GLY A 86 18.45 -4.07 -4.15
CA GLY A 86 17.92 -4.37 -2.83
C GLY A 86 16.45 -3.95 -2.65
N VAL A 87 16.06 -2.77 -3.15
CA VAL A 87 14.65 -2.32 -3.14
C VAL A 87 13.78 -3.27 -3.97
N ARG A 88 14.21 -3.62 -5.19
CA ARG A 88 13.50 -4.57 -6.06
C ARG A 88 13.29 -5.92 -5.36
N ASP A 89 14.36 -6.48 -4.80
CA ASP A 89 14.31 -7.80 -4.16
C ASP A 89 13.43 -7.81 -2.90
N ILE A 90 13.48 -6.76 -2.07
CA ILE A 90 12.58 -6.64 -0.91
C ILE A 90 11.12 -6.49 -1.39
N SER A 91 10.88 -5.73 -2.45
CA SER A 91 9.54 -5.53 -3.01
C SER A 91 8.90 -6.84 -3.46
N LEU A 92 9.70 -7.74 -4.07
CA LEU A 92 9.24 -9.09 -4.42
C LEU A 92 8.79 -9.88 -3.18
N PHE A 93 9.55 -9.83 -2.09
CA PHE A 93 9.18 -10.53 -0.85
C PHE A 93 7.93 -9.94 -0.18
N LEU A 94 7.80 -8.61 -0.17
CA LEU A 94 6.60 -7.95 0.34
C LEU A 94 5.38 -8.31 -0.49
N ALA A 95 5.50 -8.29 -1.81
CA ALA A 95 4.42 -8.69 -2.72
C ALA A 95 4.03 -10.16 -2.55
N PHE A 96 5.01 -11.04 -2.37
CA PHE A 96 4.76 -12.46 -2.11
C PHE A 96 3.92 -12.67 -0.84
N GLU A 97 4.31 -12.07 0.29
CA GLU A 97 3.54 -12.15 1.53
C GLU A 97 2.17 -11.49 1.42
N ALA A 98 2.13 -10.31 0.79
CA ALA A 98 0.90 -9.57 0.55
C ALA A 98 -0.05 -10.27 -0.42
N SER A 99 0.36 -11.35 -1.08
CA SER A 99 -0.45 -12.11 -2.06
C SER A 99 -1.00 -13.43 -1.52
N SER A 100 -0.72 -13.75 -0.26
CA SER A 100 -1.00 -15.06 0.34
C SER A 100 -2.48 -15.45 0.37
N ASP A 101 -3.39 -14.48 0.30
CA ASP A 101 -4.84 -14.65 0.37
C ASP A 101 -5.55 -14.47 -0.99
N LEU A 102 -4.79 -14.35 -2.09
CA LEU A 102 -5.40 -14.13 -3.41
C LEU A 102 -6.32 -15.29 -3.81
N PRO A 103 -7.55 -14.98 -4.31
CA PRO A 103 -8.49 -16.01 -4.71
C PRO A 103 -8.00 -16.74 -5.96
N THR A 104 -8.32 -18.03 -6.03
CA THR A 104 -8.04 -18.88 -7.19
C THR A 104 -9.31 -19.57 -7.66
N PHE A 105 -9.34 -19.92 -8.95
CA PHE A 105 -10.34 -20.82 -9.51
C PHE A 105 -9.69 -22.14 -9.93
N GLN A 106 -10.43 -23.23 -9.75
CA GLN A 106 -9.99 -24.57 -10.12
C GLN A 106 -10.14 -24.80 -11.62
N ILE A 107 -9.14 -25.43 -12.23
CA ILE A 107 -9.17 -25.81 -13.64
C ILE A 107 -8.74 -27.26 -13.85
N PRO A 108 -9.37 -28.01 -14.76
CA PRO A 108 -8.86 -29.33 -15.14
C PRO A 108 -7.57 -29.17 -15.94
N ILE A 109 -6.55 -29.97 -15.61
CA ILE A 109 -5.27 -30.01 -16.32
C ILE A 109 -4.84 -31.45 -16.61
N GLN A 110 -4.03 -31.62 -17.65
CA GLN A 110 -3.37 -32.88 -17.96
C GLN A 110 -1.89 -32.76 -17.59
N THR A 111 -1.43 -33.59 -16.64
CA THR A 111 0.00 -33.75 -16.38
C THR A 111 0.59 -34.80 -17.32
N PRO A 112 1.93 -34.95 -17.44
CA PRO A 112 2.53 -36.05 -18.17
C PRO A 112 2.13 -37.46 -17.68
N ILE A 113 1.49 -37.57 -16.51
CA ILE A 113 1.09 -38.84 -15.89
C ILE A 113 -0.44 -39.05 -15.99
N THR A 114 -1.24 -38.07 -15.55
CA THR A 114 -2.70 -38.18 -15.47
C THR A 114 -3.42 -36.83 -15.43
N GLN A 115 -4.75 -36.87 -15.61
CA GLN A 115 -5.63 -35.72 -15.37
C GLN A 115 -5.70 -35.39 -13.88
N THR A 116 -5.71 -34.10 -13.57
CA THR A 116 -5.87 -33.58 -12.21
C THR A 116 -6.50 -32.18 -12.24
N THR A 117 -6.68 -31.58 -11.07
CA THR A 117 -7.16 -30.20 -10.92
C THR A 117 -5.98 -29.29 -10.55
N GLY A 118 -5.79 -28.23 -11.33
CA GLY A 118 -4.88 -27.12 -11.02
C GLY A 118 -5.64 -25.89 -10.52
N ALA A 119 -4.90 -24.81 -10.30
CA ALA A 119 -5.45 -23.52 -9.87
C ALA A 119 -4.89 -22.39 -10.74
N LEU A 120 -5.72 -21.38 -11.00
CA LEU A 120 -5.33 -20.11 -11.61
C LEU A 120 -5.76 -18.96 -10.70
N LEU A 121 -4.98 -17.88 -10.68
CA LEU A 121 -5.33 -16.66 -9.95
C LEU A 121 -6.57 -16.02 -10.57
N ALA A 122 -7.51 -15.58 -9.73
CA ALA A 122 -8.78 -15.00 -10.17
C ALA A 122 -8.74 -13.47 -10.32
N SER A 123 -7.86 -12.78 -9.59
CA SER A 123 -7.84 -11.31 -9.50
C SER A 123 -7.06 -10.66 -10.63
N ARG A 124 -7.61 -9.59 -11.22
CA ARG A 124 -6.87 -8.63 -12.05
C ARG A 124 -6.14 -7.64 -11.15
N ILE A 125 -4.82 -7.54 -11.30
CA ILE A 125 -3.96 -6.79 -10.39
C ILE A 125 -3.52 -5.46 -11.03
N GLY A 126 -3.67 -4.38 -10.28
CA GLY A 126 -3.07 -3.08 -10.57
C GLY A 126 -1.89 -2.80 -9.65
N VAL A 127 -0.80 -2.26 -10.21
CA VAL A 127 0.37 -1.78 -9.47
C VAL A 127 0.48 -0.27 -9.65
N VAL A 128 0.51 0.47 -8.55
CA VAL A 128 0.51 1.92 -8.52
C VAL A 128 1.78 2.45 -7.86
N PRO A 129 2.87 2.64 -8.63
CA PRO A 129 4.06 3.29 -8.10
C PRO A 129 3.82 4.78 -7.87
N ILE A 130 4.12 5.24 -6.65
CA ILE A 130 4.20 6.67 -6.35
C ILE A 130 5.52 7.19 -6.91
N LEU A 131 5.42 8.08 -7.90
CA LEU A 131 6.58 8.67 -8.53
C LEU A 131 7.30 9.59 -7.54
N ARG A 132 8.63 9.55 -7.49
CA ARG A 132 9.55 8.81 -8.37
C ARG A 132 10.03 7.49 -7.75
N ALA A 133 10.10 7.39 -6.42
CA ALA A 133 10.73 6.27 -5.73
C ALA A 133 9.98 4.94 -5.89
N GLY A 134 8.65 4.95 -6.00
CA GLY A 134 7.83 3.77 -6.25
C GLY A 134 8.28 2.93 -7.45
N MET A 135 8.89 3.55 -8.46
CA MET A 135 9.43 2.86 -9.64
C MET A 135 10.46 1.79 -9.31
N GLY A 136 11.22 1.94 -8.21
CA GLY A 136 12.18 0.93 -7.78
C GLY A 136 11.55 -0.37 -7.30
N MET A 137 10.26 -0.33 -6.93
CA MET A 137 9.51 -1.48 -6.44
C MET A 137 8.73 -2.20 -7.56
N THR A 138 8.32 -1.47 -8.60
CA THR A 138 7.46 -1.96 -9.68
C THR A 138 7.98 -3.26 -10.30
N GLU A 139 9.28 -3.33 -10.60
CA GLU A 139 9.88 -4.52 -11.22
C GLU A 139 9.76 -5.77 -10.33
N GLY A 140 9.88 -5.61 -9.01
CA GLY A 140 9.69 -6.72 -8.07
C GLY A 140 8.27 -7.27 -8.09
N LEU A 141 7.27 -6.38 -8.25
CA LEU A 141 5.87 -6.79 -8.36
C LEU A 141 5.56 -7.42 -9.72
N LEU A 142 6.07 -6.87 -10.82
CA LEU A 142 5.86 -7.42 -12.17
C LEU A 142 6.51 -8.79 -12.36
N GLN A 143 7.60 -9.07 -11.62
CA GLN A 143 8.17 -10.42 -11.59
C GLN A 143 7.20 -11.46 -11.01
N LEU A 144 6.35 -11.07 -10.05
CA LEU A 144 5.34 -11.94 -9.45
C LEU A 144 4.02 -11.92 -10.24
N PHE A 145 3.60 -10.75 -10.69
CA PHE A 145 2.34 -10.51 -11.40
C PHE A 145 2.61 -9.98 -12.81
N GLN A 146 2.95 -10.90 -13.72
CA GLN A 146 3.44 -10.56 -15.06
C GLN A 146 2.40 -9.83 -15.92
N ASP A 147 1.11 -10.09 -15.68
CA ASP A 147 0.00 -9.49 -16.41
C ASP A 147 -0.59 -8.26 -15.71
N ALA A 148 0.03 -7.77 -14.63
CA ALA A 148 -0.50 -6.64 -13.87
C ALA A 148 -0.45 -5.33 -14.68
N ASN A 149 -1.51 -4.53 -14.56
CA ASN A 149 -1.52 -3.18 -15.09
C ASN A 149 -0.68 -2.26 -14.20
N VAL A 150 0.10 -1.35 -14.79
CA VAL A 150 0.87 -0.35 -14.03
C VAL A 150 0.30 1.04 -14.25
N PHE A 151 -0.19 1.67 -13.18
CA PHE A 151 -0.74 3.03 -13.22
C PHE A 151 0.11 3.98 -12.38
N HIS A 152 0.57 5.08 -12.96
CA HIS A 152 1.52 5.96 -12.30
C HIS A 152 0.81 7.16 -11.66
N ILE A 153 1.17 7.47 -10.42
CA ILE A 153 0.74 8.67 -9.71
C ILE A 153 1.97 9.46 -9.29
N GLY A 154 1.98 10.76 -9.54
CA GLY A 154 3.02 11.69 -9.13
C GLY A 154 2.48 12.71 -8.14
N LEU A 155 3.07 12.71 -6.95
CA LEU A 155 2.72 13.60 -5.85
C LEU A 155 3.94 14.42 -5.42
N PHE A 156 3.75 15.71 -5.14
CA PHE A 156 4.72 16.49 -4.39
C PHE A 156 4.02 17.17 -3.20
N ARG A 157 4.82 17.65 -2.24
CA ARG A 157 4.29 18.46 -1.14
C ARG A 157 4.49 19.92 -1.44
N GLU A 158 3.41 20.69 -1.36
CA GLU A 158 3.54 22.13 -1.39
C GLU A 158 4.27 22.61 -0.13
N ARG A 159 5.25 23.51 -0.28
CA ARG A 159 6.14 23.91 0.82
C ARG A 159 5.44 24.69 1.93
N GLU A 160 4.36 25.38 1.60
CA GLU A 160 3.68 26.31 2.51
C GLU A 160 2.55 25.61 3.26
N THR A 161 1.73 24.83 2.56
CA THR A 161 0.55 24.16 3.14
C THR A 161 0.85 22.73 3.59
N LEU A 162 1.97 22.15 3.14
CA LEU A 162 2.31 20.73 3.26
C LEU A 162 1.24 19.80 2.67
N GLN A 163 0.31 20.34 1.88
CA GLN A 163 -0.70 19.55 1.21
C GLN A 163 -0.09 18.77 0.05
N PRO A 164 -0.55 17.54 -0.18
CA PRO A 164 -0.17 16.77 -1.35
C PRO A 164 -0.78 17.41 -2.60
N VAL A 165 0.05 17.65 -3.60
CA VAL A 165 -0.36 18.15 -4.92
C VAL A 165 -0.07 17.09 -5.95
N GLU A 166 -1.11 16.67 -6.65
CA GLU A 166 -0.99 15.80 -7.82
C GLU A 166 -0.37 16.59 -8.99
N TYR A 167 0.75 16.09 -9.52
CA TYR A 167 1.36 16.62 -10.73
C TYR A 167 1.25 15.67 -11.93
N TYR A 168 0.87 14.42 -11.69
CA TYR A 168 0.71 13.41 -12.73
C TYR A 168 -0.22 12.30 -12.26
N SER A 169 -1.20 11.93 -13.08
CA SER A 169 -1.98 10.71 -12.90
C SER A 169 -2.24 10.08 -14.27
N LYS A 170 -2.03 8.77 -14.34
CA LYS A 170 -2.38 7.95 -15.51
C LYS A 170 -3.35 6.83 -15.16
N LEU A 171 -4.30 7.14 -14.28
CA LEU A 171 -5.46 6.28 -14.02
C LEU A 171 -6.45 6.40 -15.20
N PRO A 172 -6.96 5.30 -15.75
CA PRO A 172 -8.02 5.35 -16.76
C PRO A 172 -9.35 5.78 -16.13
N GLU A 173 -10.34 6.15 -16.94
CA GLU A 173 -11.64 6.62 -16.43
C GLU A 173 -12.40 5.53 -15.64
N ASN A 174 -12.25 4.27 -16.02
CA ASN A 174 -12.91 3.13 -15.38
C ASN A 174 -11.89 2.25 -14.65
N VAL A 175 -12.28 1.72 -13.48
CA VAL A 175 -11.49 0.74 -12.75
C VAL A 175 -11.61 -0.63 -13.45
N GLU A 176 -10.50 -1.13 -13.98
CA GLU A 176 -10.43 -2.42 -14.68
C GLU A 176 -9.67 -3.51 -13.89
N VAL A 177 -9.34 -3.22 -12.64
CA VAL A 177 -8.60 -4.13 -11.74
C VAL A 177 -9.42 -4.43 -10.49
N ASP A 178 -9.21 -5.62 -9.92
CA ASP A 178 -9.93 -6.08 -8.72
C ASP A 178 -9.16 -5.77 -7.43
N LEU A 179 -7.83 -5.66 -7.53
CA LEU A 179 -6.93 -5.38 -6.41
C LEU A 179 -5.81 -4.43 -6.83
N VAL A 180 -5.49 -3.45 -5.98
CA VAL A 180 -4.43 -2.47 -6.22
C VAL A 180 -3.31 -2.58 -5.18
N TYR A 181 -2.08 -2.68 -5.66
CA TYR A 181 -0.86 -2.53 -4.87
C TYR A 181 -0.30 -1.12 -5.05
N ILE A 182 -0.43 -0.26 -4.04
CA ILE A 182 0.27 1.03 -4.01
C ILE A 182 1.69 0.77 -3.50
N VAL A 183 2.70 1.25 -4.24
CA VAL A 183 4.11 1.01 -3.90
C VAL A 183 4.91 2.30 -3.77
N ASP A 184 5.56 2.46 -2.62
CA ASP A 184 6.52 3.53 -2.33
C ASP A 184 7.54 3.02 -1.30
N PRO A 185 8.86 3.06 -1.56
CA PRO A 185 9.85 2.52 -0.64
C PRO A 185 9.76 3.04 0.79
N LEU A 186 9.26 4.27 1.00
CA LEU A 186 9.21 4.91 2.31
C LEU A 186 7.80 5.34 2.71
N ILE A 187 7.42 5.03 3.93
CA ILE A 187 6.35 5.72 4.66
C ILE A 187 7.00 6.58 5.73
N ALA A 188 7.33 7.83 5.39
CA ALA A 188 7.87 8.80 6.36
C ALA A 188 6.73 9.37 7.21
N THR A 189 6.23 10.56 6.88
CA THR A 189 5.17 11.21 7.67
C THR A 189 3.74 10.72 7.37
N GLY A 190 3.57 9.72 6.50
CA GLY A 190 2.26 9.20 6.06
C GLY A 190 1.51 10.06 5.03
N GLY A 191 1.77 11.37 4.95
CA GLY A 191 0.95 12.28 4.12
C GLY A 191 0.90 11.96 2.62
N THR A 192 2.01 11.49 2.03
CA THR A 192 2.04 11.07 0.62
C THR A 192 1.23 9.79 0.40
N ALA A 193 1.31 8.85 1.34
CA ALA A 193 0.55 7.62 1.31
C ALA A 193 -0.95 7.92 1.42
N CYS A 194 -1.38 8.73 2.40
CA CYS A 194 -2.78 9.10 2.56
C CYS A 194 -3.37 9.73 1.28
N ALA A 195 -2.61 10.61 0.63
CA ALA A 195 -3.02 11.22 -0.63
C ALA A 195 -3.19 10.19 -1.75
N ALA A 196 -2.22 9.28 -1.93
CA ALA A 196 -2.31 8.23 -2.94
C ALA A 196 -3.46 7.26 -2.68
N ILE A 197 -3.69 6.87 -1.42
CA ILE A 197 -4.81 6.02 -1.02
C ILE A 197 -6.13 6.73 -1.33
N THR A 198 -6.25 8.02 -1.00
CA THR A 198 -7.43 8.83 -1.32
C THR A 198 -7.69 8.84 -2.83
N MET A 199 -6.67 9.12 -3.64
CA MET A 199 -6.82 9.13 -5.10
C MET A 199 -7.29 7.77 -5.66
N ILE A 200 -6.77 6.66 -5.14
CA ILE A 200 -7.19 5.31 -5.57
C ILE A 200 -8.62 4.98 -5.09
N ALA A 201 -9.00 5.43 -3.90
CA ALA A 201 -10.36 5.29 -3.40
C ALA A 201 -11.36 6.12 -4.23
N GLU A 202 -11.01 7.37 -4.53
CA GLU A 202 -11.81 8.27 -5.39
C GLU A 202 -11.90 7.79 -6.84
N TRP A 203 -10.88 7.08 -7.32
CA TRP A 203 -10.92 6.40 -8.61
C TRP A 203 -11.96 5.27 -8.64
N GLY A 204 -12.34 4.73 -7.48
CA GLY A 204 -13.42 3.76 -7.33
C GLY A 204 -12.99 2.40 -6.77
N VAL A 205 -11.75 2.27 -6.29
CA VAL A 205 -11.27 1.05 -5.65
C VAL A 205 -11.64 1.07 -4.16
N LEU A 206 -12.27 0.00 -3.66
CA LEU A 206 -12.62 -0.11 -2.25
C LEU A 206 -11.36 -0.26 -1.38
N ILE A 207 -11.36 0.30 -0.16
CA ILE A 207 -10.17 0.32 0.73
C ILE A 207 -9.65 -1.09 1.02
N GLU A 208 -10.55 -2.07 1.21
CA GLU A 208 -10.18 -3.47 1.43
C GLU A 208 -9.46 -4.11 0.23
N ASN A 209 -9.61 -3.53 -0.97
CA ASN A 209 -8.94 -3.95 -2.20
C ASN A 209 -7.69 -3.12 -2.50
N ILE A 210 -7.23 -2.31 -1.55
CA ILE A 210 -5.96 -1.58 -1.61
C ILE A 210 -4.96 -2.23 -0.66
N ARG A 211 -3.78 -2.56 -1.18
CA ARG A 211 -2.63 -3.03 -0.40
C ARG A 211 -1.51 -2.02 -0.55
N TYR A 212 -1.01 -1.49 0.57
CA TYR A 212 0.11 -0.56 0.55
C TYR A 212 1.42 -1.28 0.90
N LEU A 213 2.43 -1.19 0.05
CA LEU A 213 3.72 -1.85 0.26
C LEU A 213 4.82 -0.81 0.39
N ALA A 214 5.64 -0.94 1.45
CA ALA A 214 6.80 -0.08 1.67
C ALA A 214 8.01 -0.87 2.18
N VAL A 215 9.22 -0.48 1.76
CA VAL A 215 10.44 -1.10 2.28
C VAL A 215 10.67 -0.69 3.74
N LEU A 216 10.43 0.57 4.07
CA LEU A 216 10.60 1.10 5.43
C LEU A 216 9.48 2.07 5.76
N ALA A 217 8.90 1.93 6.96
CA ALA A 217 7.97 2.89 7.51
C ALA A 217 8.51 3.51 8.80
N SER A 218 8.03 4.70 9.16
CA SER A 218 8.15 5.23 10.52
C SER A 218 6.88 4.93 11.32
N ALA A 219 7.00 4.76 12.64
CA ALA A 219 5.85 4.59 13.50
C ALA A 219 4.82 5.75 13.37
N PRO A 220 5.22 7.05 13.41
CA PRO A 220 4.27 8.16 13.22
C PRO A 220 3.57 8.16 11.85
N GLY A 221 4.27 7.69 10.81
CA GLY A 221 3.70 7.58 9.47
C GLY A 221 2.58 6.54 9.39
N LEU A 222 2.79 5.37 10.01
CA LEU A 222 1.78 4.31 10.07
C LEU A 222 0.59 4.72 10.92
N GLU A 223 0.82 5.39 12.05
CA GLU A 223 -0.24 5.92 12.91
C GLU A 223 -1.13 6.90 12.14
N ARG A 224 -0.53 7.85 11.41
CA ARG A 224 -1.29 8.78 10.59
C ARG A 224 -2.15 8.06 9.55
N ILE A 225 -1.58 7.13 8.79
CA ILE A 225 -2.33 6.41 7.75
C ILE A 225 -3.52 5.70 8.36
N HIS A 226 -3.36 4.98 9.48
CA HIS A 226 -4.46 4.25 10.10
C HIS A 226 -5.47 5.15 10.83
N SER A 227 -5.09 6.38 11.20
CA SER A 227 -6.06 7.36 11.69
C SER A 227 -7.04 7.81 10.61
N GLU A 228 -6.61 7.80 9.34
CA GLU A 228 -7.42 8.18 8.17
C GLU A 228 -8.06 6.95 7.49
N PHE A 229 -7.37 5.81 7.48
CA PHE A 229 -7.77 4.55 6.83
C PHE A 229 -7.59 3.35 7.79
N PRO A 230 -8.47 3.16 8.80
CA PRO A 230 -8.30 2.14 9.83
C PRO A 230 -8.22 0.69 9.31
N ASP A 231 -8.91 0.42 8.20
CA ASP A 231 -9.04 -0.92 7.61
C ASP A 231 -8.01 -1.20 6.49
N LEU A 232 -7.10 -0.26 6.20
CA LEU A 232 -6.10 -0.44 5.15
C LEU A 232 -5.04 -1.44 5.57
N HIS A 233 -4.74 -2.40 4.69
CA HIS A 233 -3.63 -3.32 4.91
C HIS A 233 -2.30 -2.76 4.37
N ILE A 234 -1.27 -2.76 5.21
CA ILE A 234 0.07 -2.25 4.89
C ILE A 234 1.12 -3.32 5.14
N TRP A 235 1.97 -3.62 4.16
CA TRP A 235 3.11 -4.53 4.29
C TRP A 235 4.41 -3.75 4.30
N VAL A 236 5.21 -3.97 5.35
CA VAL A 236 6.49 -3.28 5.55
C VAL A 236 7.60 -4.27 5.90
N ALA A 237 8.82 -4.03 5.41
CA ALA A 237 9.99 -4.85 5.77
C ALA A 237 10.63 -4.41 7.11
N ALA A 238 10.44 -3.16 7.50
CA ALA A 238 10.84 -2.64 8.81
C ALA A 238 10.01 -1.41 9.21
N VAL A 239 9.98 -1.17 10.52
CA VAL A 239 9.44 0.06 11.12
C VAL A 239 10.52 0.69 11.97
N ASP A 240 10.82 1.95 11.69
CA ASP A 240 11.75 2.78 12.47
C ASP A 240 10.99 3.65 13.48
N PRO A 241 11.61 4.01 14.62
CA PRO A 241 10.91 4.61 15.75
C PRO A 241 10.34 6.00 15.47
N GLY A 242 10.94 6.77 14.55
CA GLY A 242 10.49 8.13 14.35
C GLY A 242 11.10 8.85 13.15
N LEU A 243 11.03 10.17 13.24
CA LEU A 243 11.39 11.11 12.18
C LEU A 243 12.37 12.16 12.73
N THR A 244 13.21 12.72 11.86
CA THR A 244 13.97 13.95 12.14
C THR A 244 13.04 15.17 12.07
N GLU A 245 13.53 16.35 12.46
CA GLU A 245 12.78 17.61 12.35
C GLU A 245 12.37 17.93 10.91
N GLU A 246 13.16 17.50 9.92
CA GLU A 246 12.89 17.64 8.49
C GLU A 246 11.92 16.56 7.95
N GLY A 247 11.44 15.66 8.80
CA GLY A 247 10.50 14.60 8.41
C GLY A 247 11.15 13.41 7.70
N LEU A 248 12.45 13.20 7.87
CA LEU A 248 13.16 12.01 7.37
C LEU A 248 13.07 10.88 8.40
N ILE A 249 12.92 9.63 7.95
CA ILE A 249 12.93 8.46 8.85
C ILE A 249 14.31 8.33 9.51
N THR A 250 14.34 8.05 10.82
CA THR A 250 15.58 7.81 11.58
C THR A 250 15.54 6.48 12.34
N PRO A 251 16.57 5.62 12.25
CA PRO A 251 17.84 5.81 11.51
C PRO A 251 17.72 5.78 9.98
N GLY A 252 16.62 5.27 9.43
CA GLY A 252 16.23 5.51 8.04
C GLY A 252 17.07 4.85 6.94
N LEU A 253 16.77 5.29 5.71
CA LEU A 253 17.48 4.93 4.46
C LEU A 253 17.97 6.16 3.68
N GLY A 254 17.75 7.37 4.18
CA GLY A 254 17.88 8.60 3.39
C GLY A 254 16.84 8.69 2.28
N ASP A 255 17.04 9.59 1.31
CA ASP A 255 16.14 9.74 0.16
C ASP A 255 16.29 8.55 -0.80
N THR A 256 15.28 7.68 -0.86
CA THR A 256 15.32 6.47 -1.70
C THR A 256 15.36 6.81 -3.19
N GLY A 257 14.66 7.85 -3.63
CA GLY A 257 14.67 8.29 -5.03
C GLY A 257 16.07 8.71 -5.47
N ASP A 258 16.74 9.55 -4.68
CA ASP A 258 18.06 10.04 -5.00
C ASP A 258 19.13 8.95 -4.93
N ARG A 259 19.03 8.05 -3.94
CA ARG A 259 19.94 6.90 -3.85
C ARG A 259 19.75 5.91 -4.98
N MET A 260 18.50 5.65 -5.40
CA MET A 260 18.22 4.78 -6.53
C MET A 260 18.66 5.38 -7.85
N PHE A 261 18.38 6.66 -8.10
CA PHE A 261 18.58 7.28 -9.41
C PHE A 261 19.88 8.08 -9.53
N ASN A 262 20.70 8.09 -8.47
CA ASN A 262 21.97 8.82 -8.43
C ASN A 262 21.77 10.34 -8.65
N THR A 263 20.80 10.93 -7.96
CA THR A 263 20.40 12.34 -8.10
C THR A 263 20.58 13.16 -6.81
N MET A 264 21.40 12.67 -5.88
CA MET A 264 21.73 13.38 -4.63
C MET A 264 22.19 14.80 -4.95
N ARG A 265 21.55 15.80 -4.33
CA ARG A 265 21.99 17.19 -4.47
C ARG A 265 23.28 17.41 -3.66
N PRO A 266 24.27 18.14 -4.20
CA PRO A 266 25.48 18.50 -3.48
C PRO A 266 25.20 19.45 -2.32
#